data_AF-A0A6L6QAF3-F1
#
_entry.id   AF-A0A6L6QAF3-F1
#
_cell.length_a   1.000
_cell.length_b   1.000
_cell.length_c   1.000
_cell.angle_alpha   90.00
_cell.angle_beta   90.00
_cell.angle_gamma   90.00
#
_symmetry.space_group_name_H-M   'P 1'
#
loop_
_entity.id
_entity.type
_entity.pdbx_description
1 polymer ?
#
loop_
_entity_poly.entity_id
_entity_poly.type
_entity_poly.pdbx_seq_one_letter_code
_entity_poly.pdbx_strand_id
1 'polypeptide(L)'
;MNFAKTLAAAALVLALPSAFAQWRTLNVPLVTQEHSQWCWAGSSKAVLNYYSRTPSQCQIVNWAFGINYACGSSIFDWNSYANRPNNMYGTSGSVQNILSAWGVPNTAINNYLSWNSVVNDINANRPFVIRYGWTNGGGHIMVGRGYETYNGTNYIYIMNPWPGEGQTYRTYASAVSAYDHNWTHTQRMNVSP
;
A
#
# COMPACT_ATOMS: atom_id res chain seq x y z
N MET A 1 46.34 -54.47 33.99
CA MET A 1 45.53 -54.34 32.75
C MET A 1 44.58 -53.16 32.91
N ASN A 2 44.41 -52.42 31.82
CA ASN A 2 44.01 -51.01 31.70
C ASN A 2 42.70 -50.58 32.38
N PHE A 3 42.78 -49.38 32.98
CA PHE A 3 41.64 -48.49 33.18
C PHE A 3 41.34 -47.77 31.87
N ALA A 4 40.09 -47.78 31.42
CA ALA A 4 39.58 -46.82 30.44
C ALA A 4 38.17 -46.41 30.87
N LYS A 5 38.07 -45.20 31.46
CA LYS A 5 36.79 -44.53 31.68
C LYS A 5 36.47 -43.74 30.42
N THR A 6 35.46 -44.19 29.67
CA THR A 6 34.95 -43.48 28.50
C THR A 6 34.04 -42.35 28.97
N LEU A 7 34.49 -41.10 28.84
CA LEU A 7 33.65 -39.92 29.00
C LEU A 7 32.92 -39.67 27.68
N ALA A 8 31.61 -39.91 27.66
CA ALA A 8 30.75 -39.50 26.56
C ALA A 8 30.45 -37.99 26.71
N ALA A 9 31.09 -37.16 25.91
CA ALA A 9 30.74 -35.75 25.79
C ALA A 9 29.53 -35.62 24.85
N ALA A 10 28.37 -35.27 25.40
CA ALA A 10 27.21 -34.91 24.60
C ALA A 10 27.39 -33.47 24.07
N ALA A 11 27.66 -33.34 22.77
CA ALA A 11 27.68 -32.04 22.10
C ALA A 11 26.23 -31.54 21.93
N LEU A 12 25.83 -30.55 22.72
CA LEU A 12 24.56 -29.84 22.56
C LEU A 12 24.68 -28.88 21.37
N VAL A 13 24.24 -29.30 20.18
CA VAL A 13 24.14 -28.42 19.01
C VAL A 13 22.95 -27.49 19.25
N LEU A 14 23.22 -26.26 19.69
CA LEU A 14 22.23 -25.18 19.70
C LEU A 14 21.89 -24.84 18.25
N ALA A 15 20.77 -25.37 17.75
CA ALA A 15 20.14 -24.86 16.54
C ALA A 15 19.64 -23.45 16.84
N LEU A 16 20.48 -22.44 16.59
CA LEU A 16 20.04 -21.05 16.59
C LEU A 16 18.98 -20.93 15.50
N PRO A 17 17.76 -20.44 15.79
CA PRO A 17 16.80 -20.14 14.75
C PRO A 17 17.45 -19.09 13.85
N SER A 18 17.82 -19.49 12.65
CA SER A 18 18.13 -18.55 11.58
C SER A 18 16.83 -17.82 11.32
N ALA A 19 16.73 -16.58 11.79
CA ALA A 19 15.63 -15.71 11.41
C ALA A 19 15.81 -15.40 9.92
N PHE A 20 15.29 -16.29 9.06
CA PHE A 20 15.24 -16.03 7.63
C PHE A 20 14.46 -14.75 7.43
N ALA A 21 15.04 -13.81 6.67
CA ALA A 21 14.35 -12.60 6.29
C ALA A 21 13.08 -12.99 5.51
N GLN A 22 11.92 -12.79 6.12
CA GLN A 22 10.65 -13.03 5.44
C GLN A 22 10.33 -11.79 4.62
N TRP A 23 10.33 -11.92 3.30
CA TRP A 23 9.96 -10.85 2.40
C TRP A 23 9.00 -11.33 1.33
N ARG A 24 8.13 -10.44 0.88
CA ARG A 24 7.29 -10.65 -0.30
C ARG A 24 6.88 -9.32 -0.87
N THR A 25 6.91 -9.22 -2.20
CA THR A 25 6.38 -8.07 -2.92
C THR A 25 5.44 -8.55 -4.03
N LEU A 26 4.35 -7.81 -4.22
CA LEU A 26 3.40 -8.00 -5.30
C LEU A 26 3.81 -7.12 -6.49
N ASN A 27 3.53 -7.59 -7.69
CA ASN A 27 3.77 -6.86 -8.95
C ASN A 27 2.70 -5.77 -9.19
N VAL A 28 2.43 -4.94 -8.19
CA VAL A 28 1.59 -3.75 -8.35
C VAL A 28 2.34 -2.77 -9.26
N PRO A 29 1.78 -2.39 -10.43
CA PRO A 29 2.45 -1.53 -11.37
C PRO A 29 2.68 -0.14 -10.80
N LEU A 30 3.80 0.47 -11.18
CA LEU A 30 4.05 1.88 -10.90
C LEU A 30 3.06 2.75 -11.68
N VAL A 31 2.38 3.66 -10.98
CA VAL A 31 1.50 4.67 -11.57
C VAL A 31 1.85 6.02 -10.97
N THR A 32 2.23 6.98 -11.81
CA THR A 32 2.41 8.37 -11.40
C THR A 32 1.09 9.12 -11.56
N GLN A 33 0.69 9.91 -10.56
CA GLN A 33 -0.52 10.75 -10.64
C GLN A 33 -0.38 11.81 -11.73
N GLU A 34 -1.42 11.99 -12.54
CA GLU A 34 -1.40 12.89 -13.71
C GLU A 34 -1.59 14.38 -13.33
N HIS A 35 -2.23 14.65 -12.18
CA HIS A 35 -2.44 16.01 -11.65
C HIS A 35 -2.18 16.07 -10.14
N SER A 36 -1.99 17.28 -9.59
CA SER A 36 -1.52 17.49 -8.22
C SER A 36 -2.45 16.95 -7.13
N GLN A 37 -3.75 16.85 -7.38
CA GLN A 37 -4.72 16.34 -6.40
C GLN A 37 -5.21 14.92 -6.72
N TRP A 38 -4.50 14.18 -7.58
CA TRP A 38 -4.94 12.88 -8.11
C TRP A 38 -4.25 11.66 -7.46
N CYS A 39 -3.64 11.82 -6.28
CA CYS A 39 -3.04 10.69 -5.56
C CYS A 39 -4.01 9.51 -5.35
N TRP A 40 -5.30 9.81 -5.11
CA TRP A 40 -6.37 8.82 -5.01
C TRP A 40 -6.67 8.11 -6.34
N ALA A 41 -6.63 8.82 -7.47
CA ALA A 41 -6.87 8.25 -8.78
C ALA A 41 -5.68 7.40 -9.25
N GLY A 42 -4.44 7.90 -9.06
CA GLY A 42 -3.21 7.17 -9.35
C GLY A 42 -3.09 5.88 -8.55
N SER A 43 -3.32 5.94 -7.24
CA SER A 43 -3.32 4.75 -6.39
C SER A 43 -4.45 3.76 -6.71
N SER A 44 -5.66 4.26 -7.01
CA SER A 44 -6.75 3.38 -7.46
C SER A 44 -6.39 2.69 -8.77
N LYS A 45 -5.85 3.41 -9.76
CA LYS A 45 -5.39 2.84 -11.04
C LYS A 45 -4.31 1.77 -10.84
N ALA A 46 -3.36 1.97 -9.93
CA ALA A 46 -2.33 0.98 -9.65
C ALA A 46 -2.92 -0.33 -9.10
N VAL A 47 -3.84 -0.24 -8.13
CA VAL A 47 -4.56 -1.41 -7.62
C VAL A 47 -5.38 -2.04 -8.74
N LEU A 48 -6.19 -1.28 -9.47
CA LEU A 48 -7.03 -1.80 -10.55
C LEU A 48 -6.22 -2.52 -11.62
N ASN A 49 -5.08 -1.96 -12.04
CA ASN A 49 -4.20 -2.61 -13.02
C ASN A 49 -3.68 -3.96 -12.50
N TYR A 50 -3.37 -4.06 -11.20
CA TYR A 50 -2.98 -5.33 -10.58
C TYR A 50 -4.10 -6.39 -10.64
N TYR A 51 -5.37 -5.95 -10.60
CA TYR A 51 -6.55 -6.81 -10.81
C TYR A 51 -7.01 -6.90 -12.27
N SER A 52 -6.14 -6.56 -13.23
CA SER A 52 -6.46 -6.58 -14.68
C SER A 52 -7.69 -5.73 -15.03
N ARG A 53 -7.81 -4.56 -14.40
CA ARG A 53 -8.78 -3.51 -14.70
C ARG A 53 -8.02 -2.24 -15.06
N THR A 54 -8.23 -1.72 -16.27
CA THR A 54 -7.32 -0.71 -16.83
C THR A 54 -7.98 0.64 -17.15
N PRO A 55 -8.75 1.27 -16.24
CA PRO A 55 -9.18 2.65 -16.49
C PRO A 55 -8.00 3.62 -16.43
N SER A 56 -8.07 4.69 -17.22
CA SER A 56 -7.19 5.85 -17.06
C SER A 56 -7.53 6.63 -15.78
N GLN A 57 -6.61 7.48 -15.29
CA GLN A 57 -6.91 8.30 -14.11
C GLN A 57 -8.03 9.29 -14.40
N CYS A 58 -8.04 9.87 -15.60
CA CYS A 58 -9.12 10.77 -16.00
C CYS A 58 -10.48 10.06 -16.11
N GLN A 59 -10.54 8.78 -16.49
CA GLN A 59 -11.77 7.98 -16.44
C GLN A 59 -12.24 7.76 -15.00
N ILE A 60 -11.32 7.43 -14.09
CA ILE A 60 -11.60 7.33 -12.65
C ILE A 60 -12.18 8.65 -12.12
N VAL A 61 -11.58 9.78 -12.51
CA VAL A 61 -11.99 11.12 -12.04
C VAL A 61 -13.35 11.53 -12.59
N ASN A 62 -13.56 11.33 -13.90
CA ASN A 62 -14.84 11.52 -14.54
C ASN A 62 -15.96 10.75 -13.82
N TRP A 63 -15.71 9.47 -13.54
CA TRP A 63 -16.67 8.63 -12.82
C TRP A 63 -16.90 9.10 -11.39
N ALA A 64 -15.83 9.35 -10.63
CA ALA A 64 -15.90 9.71 -9.21
C ALA A 64 -16.66 11.02 -8.98
N PHE A 65 -16.53 11.98 -9.90
CA PHE A 65 -17.14 13.30 -9.77
C PHE A 65 -18.36 13.52 -10.66
N GLY A 66 -18.78 12.54 -11.47
CA GLY A 66 -19.90 12.71 -12.39
C GLY A 66 -19.64 13.77 -13.46
N ILE A 67 -18.41 13.89 -13.92
CA ILE A 67 -17.97 14.82 -14.97
C ILE A 67 -17.44 14.06 -16.19
N ASN A 68 -17.21 14.74 -17.30
CA ASN A 68 -16.77 14.11 -18.56
C ASN A 68 -15.54 14.76 -19.22
N TYR A 69 -14.96 15.79 -18.60
CA TYR A 69 -13.91 16.62 -19.20
C TYR A 69 -12.53 16.42 -18.56
N ALA A 70 -12.37 15.52 -17.58
CA ALA A 70 -11.10 15.34 -16.86
C ALA A 70 -9.95 14.86 -17.77
N CYS A 71 -10.24 14.28 -18.93
CA CYS A 71 -9.22 13.82 -19.89
C CYS A 71 -8.69 14.94 -20.81
N GLY A 72 -9.22 16.16 -20.69
CA GLY A 72 -8.91 17.27 -21.60
C GLY A 72 -7.75 18.16 -21.17
N SER A 73 -7.10 17.91 -20.02
CA SER A 73 -6.01 18.72 -19.50
C SER A 73 -4.76 17.90 -19.24
N SER A 74 -3.59 18.50 -19.49
CA SER A 74 -2.27 17.95 -19.15
C SER A 74 -1.51 18.83 -18.15
N ILE A 75 -2.16 19.89 -17.62
CA ILE A 75 -1.54 20.81 -16.66
C ILE A 75 -1.52 20.14 -15.29
N PHE A 76 -0.35 19.91 -14.70
CA PHE A 76 -0.27 19.21 -13.40
C PHE A 76 -1.07 19.93 -12.29
N ASP A 77 -0.83 21.24 -12.13
CA ASP A 77 -1.58 22.12 -11.22
C ASP A 77 -2.80 22.74 -11.91
N TRP A 78 -3.67 21.88 -12.42
CA TRP A 78 -4.88 22.31 -13.12
C TRP A 78 -5.85 22.96 -12.15
N ASN A 79 -6.16 24.25 -12.35
CA ASN A 79 -7.21 24.93 -11.60
C ASN A 79 -8.60 24.51 -12.12
N SER A 80 -9.14 23.41 -11.59
CA SER A 80 -10.37 22.81 -12.07
C SER A 80 -11.03 21.95 -11.00
N TYR A 81 -12.36 21.84 -11.04
CA TYR A 81 -13.11 20.89 -10.22
C TYR A 81 -12.66 19.43 -10.42
N ALA A 82 -12.09 19.10 -11.58
CA ALA A 82 -11.53 17.78 -11.84
C ALA A 82 -10.24 17.52 -11.04
N ASN A 83 -9.49 18.55 -10.62
CA ASN A 83 -8.24 18.44 -9.87
C ASN A 83 -8.43 18.86 -8.40
N ARG A 84 -9.10 18.01 -7.62
CA ARG A 84 -9.36 18.25 -6.19
C ARG A 84 -9.19 16.98 -5.36
N PRO A 85 -9.00 17.09 -4.03
CA PRO A 85 -8.91 15.95 -3.13
C PRO A 85 -10.18 15.10 -3.16
N ASN A 86 -10.04 13.83 -2.79
CA ASN A 86 -11.16 12.89 -2.66
C ASN A 86 -11.00 12.03 -1.39
N ASN A 87 -12.09 11.41 -0.95
CA ASN A 87 -12.15 10.67 0.30
C ASN A 87 -11.73 9.20 0.12
N MET A 88 -11.32 8.57 1.22
CA MET A 88 -11.09 7.12 1.23
C MET A 88 -12.41 6.34 1.17
N TYR A 89 -13.42 6.73 1.95
CA TYR A 89 -14.73 6.08 2.03
C TYR A 89 -15.79 7.07 2.55
N GLY A 90 -17.05 6.64 2.59
CA GLY A 90 -18.16 7.37 3.21
C GLY A 90 -18.80 8.47 2.35
N THR A 91 -18.23 8.77 1.18
CA THR A 91 -18.80 9.71 0.21
C THR A 91 -18.84 9.09 -1.17
N SER A 92 -19.86 9.43 -1.98
CA SER A 92 -19.93 9.01 -3.38
C SER A 92 -18.62 9.33 -4.12
N GLY A 93 -18.15 8.37 -4.92
CA GLY A 93 -16.93 8.52 -5.70
C GLY A 93 -15.63 8.37 -4.91
N SER A 94 -15.68 7.96 -3.63
CA SER A 94 -14.47 7.70 -2.84
C SER A 94 -13.62 6.55 -3.41
N VAL A 95 -12.39 6.38 -2.92
CA VAL A 95 -11.53 5.23 -3.28
C VAL A 95 -12.26 3.90 -3.13
N GLN A 96 -13.00 3.70 -2.03
CA GLN A 96 -13.81 2.49 -1.83
C GLN A 96 -14.82 2.26 -2.98
N ASN A 97 -15.54 3.31 -3.39
CA ASN A 97 -16.52 3.22 -4.47
C ASN A 97 -15.85 2.99 -5.82
N ILE A 98 -14.74 3.68 -6.10
CA ILE A 98 -13.95 3.51 -7.32
C ILE A 98 -13.51 2.06 -7.46
N LEU A 99 -12.82 1.51 -6.46
CA LEU A 99 -12.35 0.13 -6.55
C LEU A 99 -13.50 -0.87 -6.74
N SER A 100 -14.62 -0.67 -6.04
CA SER A 100 -15.81 -1.53 -6.16
C SER A 100 -16.46 -1.43 -7.54
N ALA A 101 -16.54 -0.23 -8.13
CA ALA A 101 -17.15 0.01 -9.42
C ALA A 101 -16.42 -0.68 -10.59
N TRP A 102 -15.11 -0.93 -10.42
CA TRP A 102 -14.32 -1.73 -11.36
C TRP A 102 -14.16 -3.21 -10.92
N GLY A 103 -14.98 -3.67 -9.98
CA GLY A 103 -15.05 -5.08 -9.61
C GLY A 103 -13.99 -5.55 -8.61
N VAL A 104 -13.41 -4.63 -7.84
CA VAL A 104 -12.47 -4.94 -6.74
C VAL A 104 -13.13 -4.59 -5.40
N PRO A 105 -13.94 -5.50 -4.83
CA PRO A 105 -14.59 -5.26 -3.53
C PRO A 105 -13.54 -5.11 -2.43
N ASN A 106 -13.79 -4.17 -1.53
CA ASN A 106 -12.83 -3.77 -0.50
C ASN A 106 -13.55 -3.29 0.77
N THR A 107 -12.83 -3.35 1.88
CA THR A 107 -13.29 -2.95 3.21
C THR A 107 -12.50 -1.73 3.70
N ALA A 108 -13.21 -0.68 4.07
CA ALA A 108 -12.62 0.50 4.69
C ALA A 108 -12.28 0.23 6.16
N ILE A 109 -11.07 0.61 6.56
CA ILE A 109 -10.60 0.52 7.94
C ILE A 109 -10.21 1.93 8.37
N ASN A 110 -10.79 2.40 9.48
CA ASN A 110 -10.45 3.68 10.10
C ASN A 110 -9.19 3.59 10.98
N ASN A 111 -8.14 2.96 10.45
CA ASN A 111 -6.86 2.78 11.11
C ASN A 111 -5.80 2.30 10.10
N TYR A 112 -4.54 2.25 10.54
CA TYR A 112 -3.48 1.49 9.89
C TYR A 112 -3.71 -0.03 10.03
N LEU A 113 -3.08 -0.81 9.15
CA LEU A 113 -3.06 -2.27 9.30
C LEU A 113 -2.00 -2.69 10.30
N SER A 114 -2.32 -3.63 11.20
CA SER A 114 -1.30 -4.29 12.01
C SER A 114 -0.26 -5.01 11.13
N TRP A 115 0.96 -5.20 11.63
CA TRP A 115 2.01 -5.91 10.89
C TRP A 115 1.55 -7.29 10.39
N ASN A 116 0.89 -8.06 11.26
CA ASN A 116 0.33 -9.36 10.88
C ASN A 116 -0.70 -9.26 9.75
N SER A 117 -1.52 -8.19 9.74
CA SER A 117 -2.49 -7.96 8.65
C SER A 117 -1.79 -7.61 7.34
N VAL A 118 -0.74 -6.78 7.37
CA VAL A 118 0.11 -6.48 6.21
C VAL A 118 0.68 -7.79 5.62
N VAL A 119 1.29 -8.62 6.46
CA VAL A 119 1.88 -9.90 6.04
C VAL A 119 0.80 -10.82 5.44
N ASN A 120 -0.35 -10.97 6.10
CA ASN A 120 -1.43 -11.84 5.64
C ASN A 120 -2.03 -11.39 4.31
N ASP A 121 -2.25 -10.09 4.11
CA ASP A 121 -2.82 -9.58 2.88
C ASP A 121 -1.87 -9.73 1.71
N ILE A 122 -0.60 -9.36 1.89
CA ILE A 122 0.41 -9.56 0.85
C ILE A 122 0.57 -11.07 0.55
N ASN A 123 0.54 -11.93 1.56
CA ASN A 123 0.61 -13.37 1.36
C ASN A 123 -0.59 -13.94 0.58
N ALA A 124 -1.75 -13.30 0.71
CA ALA A 124 -2.97 -13.61 -0.02
C ALA A 124 -3.04 -12.95 -1.42
N ASN A 125 -1.95 -12.36 -1.95
CA ASN A 125 -1.96 -11.59 -3.20
C ASN A 125 -2.89 -10.36 -3.16
N ARG A 126 -3.02 -9.71 -2.01
CA ARG A 126 -3.89 -8.54 -1.85
C ARG A 126 -3.06 -7.31 -1.49
N PRO A 127 -2.84 -6.36 -2.41
CA PRO A 127 -2.35 -5.05 -2.04
C PRO A 127 -3.41 -4.31 -1.24
N PHE A 128 -3.05 -3.22 -0.58
CA PHE A 128 -3.99 -2.38 0.16
C PHE A 128 -3.67 -0.91 -0.06
N VAL A 129 -4.70 -0.05 0.01
CA VAL A 129 -4.52 1.40 -0.13
C VAL A 129 -4.28 2.01 1.23
N ILE A 130 -3.24 2.83 1.34
CA ILE A 130 -2.83 3.57 2.54
C ILE A 130 -3.29 5.01 2.39
N ARG A 131 -3.91 5.59 3.44
CA ARG A 131 -4.04 7.05 3.57
C ARG A 131 -3.16 7.56 4.69
N TYR A 132 -2.24 8.44 4.33
CA TYR A 132 -1.61 9.34 5.28
C TYR A 132 -2.47 10.58 5.51
N GLY A 133 -2.66 10.92 6.77
CA GLY A 133 -3.10 12.25 7.18
C GLY A 133 -1.88 13.05 7.60
N TRP A 134 -1.64 14.18 6.91
CA TRP A 134 -0.53 15.07 7.24
C TRP A 134 -0.84 15.87 8.51
N THR A 135 0.19 16.17 9.30
CA THR A 135 0.05 16.97 10.54
C THR A 135 -0.40 18.40 10.25
N ASN A 136 -0.02 18.96 9.10
CA ASN A 136 -0.41 20.30 8.65
C ASN A 136 -1.72 20.32 7.83
N GLY A 137 -2.46 19.21 7.80
CA GLY A 137 -3.71 19.09 7.05
C GLY A 137 -3.54 18.52 5.63
N GLY A 138 -4.64 18.02 5.07
CA GLY A 138 -4.64 17.27 3.82
C GLY A 138 -4.33 15.79 4.02
N GLY A 139 -3.83 15.14 2.97
CA GLY A 139 -3.43 13.75 3.04
C GLY A 139 -2.83 13.24 1.73
N HIS A 140 -2.41 11.98 1.75
CA HIS A 140 -1.82 11.32 0.60
C HIS A 140 -2.25 9.86 0.55
N ILE A 141 -2.55 9.40 -0.65
CA ILE A 141 -3.08 8.05 -0.88
C ILE A 141 -2.06 7.29 -1.71
N MET A 142 -1.62 6.14 -1.19
CA MET A 142 -0.57 5.28 -1.74
C MET A 142 -1.00 3.81 -1.68
N VAL A 143 -0.19 2.89 -2.22
CA VAL A 143 -0.49 1.45 -2.20
C VAL A 143 0.60 0.67 -1.47
N GLY A 144 0.24 -0.03 -0.40
CA GLY A 144 1.08 -1.05 0.19
C GLY A 144 1.10 -2.31 -0.69
N ARG A 145 2.30 -2.73 -1.09
CA ARG A 145 2.50 -3.82 -2.07
C ARG A 145 3.43 -4.92 -1.59
N GLY A 146 4.00 -4.80 -0.41
CA GLY A 146 4.95 -5.80 0.08
C GLY A 146 5.46 -5.51 1.46
N TYR A 147 6.24 -6.46 1.97
CA TYR A 147 6.86 -6.38 3.28
C TYR A 147 8.21 -7.10 3.29
N GLU A 148 9.02 -6.77 4.28
CA GLU A 148 10.26 -7.49 4.61
C GLU A 148 10.54 -7.38 6.11
N THR A 149 11.03 -8.45 6.72
CA THR A 149 11.69 -8.40 8.03
C THR A 149 13.18 -8.64 7.83
N TYR A 150 13.99 -7.63 8.12
CA TYR A 150 15.45 -7.69 7.99
C TYR A 150 16.10 -7.26 9.30
N ASN A 151 16.98 -8.10 9.87
CA ASN A 151 17.65 -7.88 11.16
C ASN A 151 16.68 -7.43 12.28
N GLY A 152 15.51 -8.08 12.37
CA GLY A 152 14.47 -7.78 13.36
C GLY A 152 13.68 -6.49 13.11
N THR A 153 13.97 -5.76 12.03
CA THR A 153 13.24 -4.56 11.62
C THR A 153 12.25 -4.90 10.51
N ASN A 154 11.01 -4.45 10.70
CA ASN A 154 9.94 -4.62 9.72
C ASN A 154 9.91 -3.43 8.75
N TYR A 155 9.85 -3.72 7.45
CA TYR A 155 9.74 -2.78 6.35
C TYR A 155 8.47 -3.03 5.56
N ILE A 156 7.86 -1.95 5.08
CA ILE A 156 6.73 -2.00 4.14
C ILE A 156 7.19 -1.42 2.81
N TYR A 157 6.82 -2.11 1.73
CA TYR A 157 7.04 -1.67 0.36
C TYR A 157 5.78 -0.97 -0.16
N ILE A 158 5.96 0.23 -0.73
CA ILE A 158 4.90 1.15 -1.10
C ILE A 158 5.07 1.58 -2.56
N MET A 159 3.98 1.65 -3.31
CA MET A 159 3.89 2.42 -4.55
C MET A 159 3.31 3.79 -4.19
N ASN A 160 4.12 4.83 -4.37
CA ASN A 160 3.76 6.23 -4.14
C ASN A 160 3.51 6.90 -5.49
N PRO A 161 2.28 7.39 -5.77
CA PRO A 161 1.97 7.95 -7.07
C PRO A 161 2.51 9.36 -7.30
N TRP A 162 3.07 10.03 -6.28
CA TRP A 162 3.60 11.37 -6.46
C TRP A 162 4.77 11.40 -7.45
N PRO A 163 4.85 12.39 -8.36
CA PRO A 163 5.96 12.48 -9.31
C PRO A 163 7.33 12.48 -8.63
N GLY A 164 8.22 11.59 -9.07
CA GLY A 164 9.58 11.44 -8.53
C GLY A 164 9.74 10.43 -7.40
N GLU A 165 8.66 9.91 -6.82
CA GLU A 165 8.71 8.96 -5.68
C GLU A 165 8.68 7.50 -6.14
N GLY A 166 7.56 7.06 -6.72
CA GLY A 166 7.40 5.74 -7.32
C GLY A 166 7.46 4.56 -6.35
N GLN A 167 8.26 3.53 -6.66
CA GLN A 167 8.35 2.31 -5.86
C GLN A 167 9.35 2.51 -4.71
N THR A 168 8.83 2.73 -3.51
CA THR A 168 9.60 3.08 -2.31
C THR A 168 9.40 2.04 -1.20
N TYR A 169 10.14 2.20 -0.09
CA TYR A 169 9.98 1.41 1.13
C TYR A 169 10.35 2.26 2.35
N ARG A 170 9.87 1.83 3.51
CA ARG A 170 10.24 2.45 4.80
C ARG A 170 10.02 1.47 5.93
N THR A 171 10.52 1.77 7.13
CA THR A 171 10.22 0.94 8.30
C THR A 171 8.72 0.98 8.57
N TYR A 172 8.12 -0.14 8.97
CA TYR A 172 6.70 -0.22 9.30
C TYR A 172 6.32 0.80 10.39
N ALA A 173 7.19 0.98 11.40
CA ALA A 173 7.00 2.00 12.42
C ALA A 173 6.87 3.41 11.82
N SER A 174 7.79 3.80 10.91
CA SER A 174 7.75 5.11 10.24
C SER A 174 6.58 5.25 9.27
N ALA A 175 6.04 4.15 8.73
CA ALA A 175 4.84 4.19 7.90
C ALA A 175 3.57 4.40 8.73
N VAL A 176 3.52 3.84 9.93
CA VAL A 176 2.39 4.01 10.86
C VAL A 176 2.34 5.45 11.37
N SER A 177 3.47 6.00 11.80
CA SER A 177 3.55 7.38 12.27
C SER A 177 4.97 7.94 12.15
N ALA A 178 5.07 9.18 11.72
CA ALA A 178 6.28 10.00 11.73
C ALA A 178 5.89 11.45 12.07
N TYR A 179 6.89 12.35 12.11
CA TYR A 179 6.67 13.75 12.51
C TYR A 179 5.69 14.52 11.61
N ASP A 180 5.57 14.11 10.34
CA ASP A 180 4.77 14.76 9.31
C ASP A 180 3.44 14.05 9.02
N HIS A 181 3.27 12.79 9.42
CA HIS A 181 2.09 11.99 9.08
C HIS A 181 1.70 10.92 10.08
N ASN A 182 0.45 10.51 9.97
CA ASN A 182 -0.06 9.25 10.51
C ASN A 182 -0.74 8.43 9.40
N TRP A 183 -0.56 7.12 9.39
CA TRP A 183 -1.41 6.22 8.61
C TRP A 183 -2.78 6.12 9.29
N THR A 184 -3.73 6.85 8.73
CA THR A 184 -5.04 7.09 9.34
C THR A 184 -6.10 6.12 8.84
N HIS A 185 -6.03 5.67 7.59
CA HIS A 185 -7.05 4.81 7.00
C HIS A 185 -6.47 3.80 6.01
N THR A 186 -7.19 2.71 5.80
CA THR A 186 -6.84 1.67 4.84
C THR A 186 -8.04 1.28 3.99
N GLN A 187 -7.85 1.04 2.68
CA GLN A 187 -8.75 0.17 1.92
C GLN A 187 -8.10 -1.20 1.78
N ARG A 188 -8.73 -2.22 2.38
CA ARG A 188 -8.26 -3.60 2.36
C ARG A 188 -9.04 -4.39 1.31
N MET A 189 -8.35 -4.98 0.34
CA MET A 189 -9.03 -5.74 -0.71
C MET A 189 -9.62 -7.03 -0.14
N ASN A 190 -10.83 -7.40 -0.59
CA ASN A 190 -11.54 -8.59 -0.12
C ASN A 190 -11.28 -9.82 -1.00
N VAL A 191 -10.71 -9.62 -2.19
CA VAL A 191 -10.43 -10.65 -3.20
C VAL A 191 -8.96 -10.63 -3.59
N SER A 192 -8.51 -11.72 -4.21
CA SER A 192 -7.22 -11.81 -4.91
C SER A 192 -7.45 -11.71 -6.43
N PRO A 193 -6.48 -11.24 -7.23
CA PRO A 193 -6.60 -11.18 -8.69
C PRO A 193 -6.86 -12.53 -9.35
#